data_AF-A0A1M7BR80-F1
#
_entry.id   AF-A0A1M7BR80-F1
#
_cell.length_a   1.000
_cell.length_b   1.000
_cell.length_c   1.000
_cell.angle_alpha   90.00
_cell.angle_beta   90.00
_cell.angle_gamma   90.00
#
_symmetry.space_group_name_H-M   'P 1'
#
loop_
_entity.id
_entity.type
_entity.pdbx_description
1 polymer ?
#
loop_
_entity_poly.entity_id
_entity_poly.type
_entity_poly.pdbx_seq_one_letter_code
_entity_poly.pdbx_strand_id
1 'polypeptide(L)'
;MTTNVNIQNGFSAGLTLDSSVQPTLDGSYWGISSNVANGNQLTQVLWMNRDEGITKGDTWIFTTSFQLAGITIQLQESLTGTTFSSDIQIQIMAGTQSSGWSDANTSLQFKGNDGNLYQIDGSFFPNGTYDDVTYTLLNV
;
A
#
# COMPACT_ATOMS: atom_id res chain seq x y z
N MET A 1 2.30 -9.35 15.41
CA MET A 1 2.45 -7.87 15.46
C MET A 1 2.09 -7.29 14.10
N THR A 2 1.47 -6.11 14.09
CA THR A 2 0.83 -5.57 12.87
C THR A 2 1.67 -4.47 12.22
N THR A 3 1.69 -4.47 10.90
CA THR A 3 2.05 -3.31 10.07
C THR A 3 0.75 -2.62 9.65
N ASN A 4 0.66 -1.29 9.82
CA ASN A 4 -0.42 -0.50 9.24
C ASN A 4 0.01 0.04 7.87
N VAL A 5 -0.95 0.10 6.95
CA VAL A 5 -0.79 0.78 5.67
C VAL A 5 -1.64 2.03 5.66
N ASN A 6 -1.02 3.14 5.32
CA ASN A 6 -1.62 4.47 5.35
C ASN A 6 -1.54 5.13 3.98
N ILE A 7 -2.51 6.00 3.69
CA ILE A 7 -2.51 6.89 2.53
C ILE A 7 -2.59 8.33 3.03
N GLN A 8 -1.57 9.14 2.71
CA GLN A 8 -1.63 10.59 2.79
C GLN A 8 -2.13 11.11 1.45
N ASN A 9 -3.44 11.40 1.39
CA ASN A 9 -4.06 11.93 0.18
C ASN A 9 -3.80 13.44 0.11
N GLY A 10 -2.88 13.87 -0.77
CA GLY A 10 -2.56 15.29 -0.99
C GLY A 10 -3.58 16.06 -1.84
N PHE A 11 -4.68 15.44 -2.23
CA PHE A 11 -5.75 16.08 -3.00
C PHE A 11 -6.92 16.50 -2.09
N SER A 12 -7.74 17.44 -2.55
CA SER A 12 -8.92 17.90 -1.81
C SER A 12 -10.09 16.90 -1.84
N ALA A 13 -10.20 16.11 -2.90
CA ALA A 13 -11.24 15.10 -3.03
C ALA A 13 -10.84 13.79 -2.33
N GLY A 14 -11.83 13.12 -1.75
CA GLY A 14 -11.65 11.77 -1.21
C GLY A 14 -11.48 10.72 -2.32
N LEU A 15 -10.74 9.67 -2.03
CA LEU A 15 -10.55 8.51 -2.92
C LEU A 15 -11.31 7.32 -2.34
N THR A 16 -12.11 6.66 -3.16
CA THR A 16 -12.72 5.36 -2.80
C THR A 16 -11.70 4.26 -3.09
N LEU A 17 -11.51 3.38 -2.11
CA LEU A 17 -10.49 2.35 -2.09
C LEU A 17 -11.15 0.97 -2.12
N ASP A 18 -10.48 0.03 -2.79
CA ASP A 18 -10.77 -1.40 -2.72
C ASP A 18 -9.50 -2.14 -2.29
N SER A 19 -9.57 -2.89 -1.20
CA SER A 19 -8.41 -3.59 -0.64
C SER A 19 -8.64 -5.10 -0.63
N SER A 20 -7.62 -5.84 -1.04
CA SER A 20 -7.66 -7.31 -1.11
C SER A 20 -6.32 -7.92 -0.72
N VAL A 21 -6.31 -9.23 -0.47
CA VAL A 21 -5.09 -10.02 -0.24
C VAL A 21 -5.12 -11.31 -1.05
N GLN A 22 -3.96 -11.70 -1.56
CA GLN A 22 -3.74 -12.98 -2.24
C GLN A 22 -2.56 -13.73 -1.58
N PRO A 23 -2.70 -15.02 -1.21
CA PRO A 23 -3.93 -15.81 -1.23
C PRO A 23 -5.01 -15.21 -0.30
N THR A 24 -6.26 -15.64 -0.46
CA THR A 24 -7.33 -15.21 0.46
C THR A 24 -6.99 -15.62 1.89
N LEU A 25 -6.89 -14.63 2.77
CA LEU A 25 -6.67 -14.82 4.21
C LEU A 25 -7.94 -14.47 4.99
N ASP A 26 -8.11 -15.09 6.14
CA ASP A 26 -9.16 -14.69 7.07
C ASP A 26 -8.82 -13.35 7.77
N GLY A 27 -9.83 -12.78 8.43
CA GLY A 27 -9.73 -11.49 9.10
C GLY A 27 -8.89 -11.49 10.40
N SER A 28 -8.28 -12.61 10.78
CA SER A 28 -7.33 -12.65 11.90
C SER A 28 -5.92 -12.22 11.47
N TYR A 29 -5.59 -12.38 10.19
CA TYR A 29 -4.27 -12.03 9.64
C TYR A 29 -4.20 -10.63 9.05
N TRP A 30 -5.33 -10.03 8.71
CA TRP A 30 -5.40 -8.70 8.11
C TRP A 30 -6.81 -8.12 8.21
N GLY A 31 -6.93 -6.83 7.93
CA GLY A 31 -8.24 -6.21 7.84
C GLY A 31 -8.20 -4.84 7.18
N ILE A 32 -9.36 -4.42 6.70
CA ILE A 32 -9.58 -3.09 6.13
C ILE A 32 -9.98 -2.14 7.27
N SER A 33 -9.23 -1.05 7.42
CA SER A 33 -9.51 0.01 8.39
C SER A 33 -10.40 1.10 7.79
N SER A 34 -10.22 1.41 6.51
CA SER A 34 -11.04 2.38 5.78
C SER A 34 -11.09 2.05 4.29
N ASN A 35 -12.25 2.21 3.68
CA ASN A 35 -12.45 2.14 2.23
C ASN A 35 -12.47 3.54 1.57
N VAL A 36 -12.13 4.59 2.32
CA VAL A 36 -12.04 5.96 1.81
C VAL A 36 -10.80 6.64 2.37
N ALA A 37 -9.93 7.16 1.50
CA ALA A 37 -8.86 8.09 1.89
C ALA A 37 -9.35 9.52 1.70
N ASN A 38 -9.70 10.19 2.80
CA ASN A 38 -10.21 11.56 2.76
C ASN A 38 -9.16 12.54 2.23
N GLY A 39 -9.61 13.57 1.52
CA GLY A 39 -8.71 14.57 0.98
C GLY A 39 -7.96 15.35 2.05
N ASN A 40 -6.69 15.68 1.77
CA ASN A 40 -5.77 16.39 2.66
C ASN A 40 -5.58 15.74 4.03
N GLN A 41 -5.73 14.42 4.14
CA GLN A 41 -5.65 13.69 5.40
C GLN A 41 -4.82 12.41 5.26
N LEU A 42 -4.12 12.05 6.34
CA LEU A 42 -3.55 10.73 6.53
C LEU A 42 -4.66 9.78 6.98
N THR A 43 -4.84 8.68 6.24
CA THR A 43 -5.84 7.66 6.55
C THR A 43 -5.19 6.30 6.63
N GLN A 44 -5.43 5.56 7.71
CA GLN A 44 -5.11 4.13 7.78
C GLN A 44 -6.11 3.35 6.93
N VAL A 45 -5.63 2.63 5.93
CA VAL A 45 -6.48 1.93 4.95
C VAL A 45 -6.62 0.45 5.25
N LEU A 46 -5.54 -0.20 5.69
CA LEU A 46 -5.56 -1.58 6.13
C LEU A 46 -4.48 -1.84 7.18
N TRP A 47 -4.55 -3.01 7.80
CA TRP A 47 -3.50 -3.56 8.65
C TRP A 47 -3.25 -5.02 8.27
N MET A 48 -2.03 -5.50 8.51
CA MET A 48 -1.62 -6.88 8.27
C MET A 48 -0.75 -7.40 9.42
N ASN A 49 -0.94 -8.65 9.80
CA ASN A 49 -0.12 -9.35 10.78
C ASN A 49 1.15 -9.89 10.10
N ARG A 50 2.30 -9.69 10.74
CA ARG A 50 3.62 -9.93 10.16
C ARG A 50 4.32 -11.19 10.68
N ASP A 51 3.85 -11.76 11.78
CA ASP A 51 4.52 -12.87 12.49
C ASP A 51 3.60 -14.07 12.77
N GLU A 52 2.33 -13.99 12.37
CA GLU A 52 1.35 -15.05 12.60
C GLU A 52 0.81 -15.59 11.29
N GLY A 53 0.69 -16.92 11.18
CA GLY A 53 0.09 -17.61 10.04
C GLY A 53 0.95 -17.71 8.78
N ILE A 54 1.85 -16.75 8.53
CA ILE A 54 2.77 -16.80 7.39
C ILE A 54 3.95 -17.73 7.71
N THR A 55 4.16 -18.77 6.90
CA THR A 55 5.27 -19.72 7.09
C THR A 55 6.42 -19.43 6.14
N LYS A 56 7.59 -20.01 6.43
CA LYS A 56 8.80 -19.74 5.64
C LYS A 56 8.60 -20.07 4.16
N GLY A 57 8.75 -19.05 3.31
CA GLY A 57 8.59 -19.15 1.86
C GLY A 57 7.18 -18.88 1.35
N ASP A 58 6.18 -18.73 2.24
CA ASP A 58 4.88 -18.22 1.84
C ASP A 58 4.98 -16.76 1.45
N THR A 59 4.19 -16.36 0.45
CA THR A 59 4.06 -14.97 0.03
C THR A 59 2.61 -14.54 0.07
N TRP A 60 2.34 -13.44 0.78
CA TRP A 60 1.05 -12.77 0.79
C TRP A 60 1.18 -11.40 0.13
N ILE A 61 0.31 -11.10 -0.83
CA ILE A 61 0.28 -9.82 -1.53
C ILE A 61 -1.00 -9.10 -1.16
N PHE A 62 -0.84 -7.99 -0.46
CA PHE A 62 -1.90 -7.04 -0.17
C PHE A 62 -1.96 -6.04 -1.31
N THR A 63 -3.15 -5.63 -1.71
CA THR A 63 -3.35 -4.67 -2.78
C THR A 63 -4.47 -3.72 -2.42
N THR A 64 -4.18 -2.41 -2.43
CA THR A 64 -5.18 -1.34 -2.35
C THR A 64 -5.28 -0.65 -3.70
N SER A 65 -6.46 -0.70 -4.31
CA SER A 65 -6.75 -0.15 -5.64
C SER A 65 -7.68 1.06 -5.57
N PHE A 66 -7.44 2.06 -6.42
CA PHE A 66 -8.32 3.22 -6.59
C PHE A 66 -8.10 3.89 -7.95
N GLN A 67 -8.98 4.83 -8.31
CA GLN A 67 -8.83 5.66 -9.51
C GLN A 67 -8.25 7.02 -9.15
N LEU A 68 -7.22 7.46 -9.88
CA LEU A 68 -6.66 8.82 -9.78
C LEU A 68 -6.46 9.38 -11.19
N ALA A 69 -7.08 10.53 -11.48
CA ALA A 69 -7.00 11.20 -12.79
C ALA A 69 -7.28 10.26 -13.99
N GLY A 70 -8.23 9.32 -13.83
CA GLY A 70 -8.60 8.35 -14.86
C GLY A 70 -7.67 7.14 -15.00
N ILE A 71 -6.63 7.03 -14.16
CA ILE A 71 -5.69 5.91 -14.12
C ILE A 71 -6.02 5.02 -12.92
N THR A 72 -5.98 3.70 -13.11
CA THR A 72 -6.04 2.74 -12.01
C THR A 72 -4.70 2.71 -11.28
N ILE A 73 -4.74 2.98 -9.99
CA ILE A 73 -3.60 2.90 -9.09
C ILE A 73 -3.71 1.62 -8.27
N GLN A 74 -2.59 0.92 -8.08
CA GLN A 74 -2.48 -0.18 -7.13
C GLN A 74 -1.28 0.08 -6.23
N LEU A 75 -1.52 0.07 -4.92
CA LEU A 75 -0.51 0.09 -3.88
C LEU A 75 -0.42 -1.32 -3.34
N GLN A 76 0.78 -1.91 -3.38
CA GLN A 76 0.95 -3.32 -3.08
C GLN A 76 2.03 -3.54 -2.03
N GLU A 77 1.76 -4.43 -1.09
CA GLU A 77 2.70 -4.89 -0.09
C GLU A 77 2.84 -6.41 -0.22
N SER A 78 4.07 -6.89 -0.42
CA SER A 78 4.41 -8.31 -0.46
C SER A 78 5.07 -8.70 0.85
N LEU A 79 4.43 -9.58 1.61
CA LEU A 79 5.01 -10.23 2.78
C LEU A 79 5.56 -11.59 2.39
N THR A 80 6.82 -11.85 2.69
CA THR A 80 7.43 -13.18 2.52
C THR A 80 7.84 -13.75 3.86
N GLY A 81 7.31 -14.92 4.23
CA GLY A 81 7.59 -15.55 5.52
C GLY A 81 9.04 -15.98 5.65
N THR A 82 9.62 -15.74 6.82
CA THR A 82 10.96 -16.16 7.23
C THR A 82 10.86 -17.22 8.33
N THR A 83 12.00 -17.59 8.95
CA THR A 83 12.01 -18.56 10.06
C THR A 83 11.29 -18.04 11.32
N PHE A 84 11.23 -16.73 11.53
CA PHE A 84 10.72 -16.12 12.77
C PHE A 84 9.73 -14.96 12.54
N SER A 85 9.56 -14.50 11.30
CA SER A 85 8.86 -13.26 10.95
C SER A 85 8.44 -13.27 9.47
N SER A 86 8.24 -12.08 8.89
CA SER A 86 8.17 -11.87 7.45
C SER A 86 9.03 -10.68 7.01
N ASP A 87 9.58 -10.76 5.81
CA ASP A 87 10.13 -9.62 5.08
C ASP A 87 9.00 -8.89 4.33
N ILE A 88 9.15 -7.59 4.11
CA ILE A 88 8.16 -6.78 3.36
C ILE A 88 8.83 -6.07 2.19
N GLN A 89 8.12 -6.03 1.06
CA GLN A 89 8.43 -5.19 -0.08
C GLN A 89 7.19 -4.42 -0.51
N ILE A 90 7.37 -3.23 -1.06
CA ILE A 90 6.30 -2.39 -1.58
C ILE A 90 6.45 -2.16 -3.09
N GLN A 91 5.32 -2.01 -3.77
CA GLN A 91 5.25 -1.68 -5.18
C GLN A 91 4.09 -0.71 -5.43
N ILE A 92 4.33 0.27 -6.28
CA ILE A 92 3.31 1.18 -6.80
C ILE A 92 3.08 0.84 -8.26
N MET A 93 1.82 0.76 -8.66
CA MET A 93 1.42 0.66 -10.07
C MET A 93 0.48 1.81 -10.42
N ALA A 94 0.69 2.40 -11.60
CA ALA A 94 -0.20 3.40 -12.19
C ALA A 94 -0.48 3.01 -13.65
N GLY A 95 -1.64 2.38 -13.90
CA GLY A 95 -1.95 1.76 -15.18
C GLY A 95 -0.94 0.66 -15.50
N THR A 96 -0.18 0.83 -16.58
CA THR A 96 0.87 -0.12 -17.00
C THR A 96 2.26 0.21 -16.43
N GLN A 97 2.41 1.33 -15.71
CA GLN A 97 3.68 1.75 -15.12
C GLN A 97 3.83 1.14 -13.73
N SER A 98 5.08 0.84 -13.35
CA SER A 98 5.38 0.30 -12.03
C SER A 98 6.71 0.81 -11.49
N SER A 99 6.77 1.00 -10.17
CA SER A 99 8.02 1.24 -9.44
C SER A 99 8.91 0.00 -9.32
N GLY A 100 8.36 -1.20 -9.58
CA GLY A 100 8.96 -2.47 -9.14
C GLY A 100 8.81 -2.69 -7.62
N TRP A 101 9.08 -3.94 -7.19
CA TRP A 101 9.14 -4.31 -5.77
C TRP A 101 10.40 -3.74 -5.12
N SER A 102 10.24 -3.13 -3.95
CA SER A 102 11.32 -2.51 -3.18
C SER A 102 11.18 -2.82 -1.69
N ASP A 103 12.27 -3.20 -1.05
CA ASP A 103 12.42 -3.31 0.41
C ASP A 103 12.83 -1.98 1.07
N ALA A 104 12.93 -0.91 0.26
CA ALA A 104 13.20 0.46 0.68
C ALA A 104 12.10 1.41 0.17
N ASN A 105 12.17 2.68 0.58
CA ASN A 105 11.30 3.74 0.06
C ASN A 105 11.33 3.76 -1.48
N THR A 106 10.17 3.98 -2.09
CA THR A 106 10.00 3.95 -3.55
C THR A 106 9.11 5.10 -4.01
N SER A 107 9.22 5.46 -5.28
CA SER A 107 8.44 6.55 -5.87
C SER A 107 8.06 6.20 -7.31
N LEU A 108 6.87 6.61 -7.73
CA LEU A 108 6.41 6.51 -9.11
C LEU A 108 5.77 7.83 -9.55
N GLN A 109 6.34 8.43 -10.58
CA GLN A 109 5.70 9.53 -11.32
C GLN A 109 4.94 8.97 -12.51
N PHE A 110 3.75 9.53 -12.78
CA PHE A 110 2.92 9.14 -13.92
C PHE A 110 2.07 10.30 -14.41
N LYS A 111 1.63 10.24 -15.67
CA LYS A 111 0.75 11.23 -16.28
C LYS A 111 -0.70 10.76 -16.24
N GLY A 112 -1.60 11.59 -15.71
CA GLY A 112 -3.04 11.32 -15.70
C GLY A 112 -3.67 11.47 -17.09
N ASN A 113 -4.90 10.97 -17.25
CA ASN A 113 -5.69 11.14 -18.47
C ASN A 113 -6.12 12.60 -18.68
N ASP A 114 -6.09 13.42 -17.62
CA ASP A 114 -6.30 14.86 -17.67
C ASP A 114 -5.06 15.63 -18.15
N GLY A 115 -3.93 14.94 -18.35
CA GLY A 115 -2.68 15.50 -18.85
C GLY A 115 -1.73 16.04 -17.77
N ASN A 116 -2.12 16.02 -16.50
CA ASN A 116 -1.28 16.47 -15.38
C ASN A 116 -0.29 15.40 -14.94
N LEU A 117 0.79 15.83 -14.27
CA LEU A 117 1.80 14.93 -13.70
C LEU A 117 1.50 14.69 -12.22
N TYR A 118 1.61 13.43 -11.82
CA TYR A 118 1.35 12.98 -10.46
C TYR A 118 2.53 12.18 -9.94
N GLN A 119 2.66 12.13 -8.62
CA GLN A 119 3.64 11.31 -7.93
C GLN A 119 3.01 10.57 -6.77
N ILE A 120 3.43 9.32 -6.57
CA ILE A 120 3.14 8.53 -5.39
C ILE A 120 4.46 8.12 -4.77
N ASP A 121 4.64 8.44 -3.50
CA ASP A 121 5.80 8.04 -2.71
C ASP A 121 5.40 7.01 -1.66
N GLY A 122 6.00 5.82 -1.70
CA GLY A 122 5.86 4.79 -0.68
C GLY A 122 7.04 4.83 0.29
N SER A 123 6.77 4.93 1.58
CA SER A 123 7.82 5.03 2.61
C SER A 123 7.54 4.12 3.81
N PHE A 124 8.61 3.59 4.39
CA PHE A 124 8.58 2.85 5.65
C PHE A 124 8.78 3.81 6.83
N PHE A 125 7.94 3.68 7.85
CA PHE A 125 7.98 4.48 9.07
C PHE A 125 8.17 3.57 10.29
N PRO A 126 9.23 3.77 11.10
CA PRO A 126 9.47 2.94 12.28
C PRO A 126 8.29 2.93 13.25
N ASN A 127 7.74 1.75 13.54
CA ASN A 127 6.64 1.58 14.48
C ASN A 127 6.74 0.30 15.33
N GLY A 128 7.56 0.35 16.38
CA GLY A 128 7.77 -0.81 17.24
C GLY A 128 8.63 -1.86 16.54
N THR A 129 8.12 -3.09 16.38
CA THR A 129 8.91 -4.20 15.77
C THR A 129 8.84 -4.22 14.26
N TYR A 130 7.75 -3.74 13.66
CA TYR A 130 7.60 -3.68 12.21
C TYR A 130 7.26 -2.25 11.78
N ASP A 131 7.83 -1.83 10.67
CA ASP A 131 7.54 -0.52 10.12
C ASP A 131 6.10 -0.47 9.57
N ASP A 132 5.48 0.69 9.71
CA ASP A 132 4.27 1.05 8.97
C ASP A 132 4.63 1.49 7.56
N VAL A 133 3.73 1.29 6.61
CA VAL A 133 3.87 1.78 5.24
C VAL A 133 2.97 2.99 5.05
N THR A 134 3.49 4.07 4.50
CA THR A 134 2.68 5.23 4.11
C THR A 134 2.92 5.57 2.65
N TYR A 135 1.84 5.68 1.89
CA TYR A 135 1.84 6.21 0.53
C TYR A 135 1.37 7.65 0.52
N THR A 136 2.18 8.55 -0.04
CA THR A 136 1.85 9.97 -0.19
C THR A 136 1.52 10.26 -1.63
N LEU A 137 0.33 10.83 -1.88
CA LEU A 137 -0.15 11.17 -3.21
C LEU A 137 0.00 12.68 -3.46
N LEU A 138 0.65 13.06 -4.57
CA LEU A 138 1.01 14.45 -4.87
C LEU A 138 0.66 14.81 -6.32
N ASN A 139 0.35 16.09 -6.55
CA ASN A 139 0.37 16.74 -7.86
C ASN A 139 1.72 17.44 -8.04
N VAL A 140 2.38 17.28 -9.20
CA VAL A 140 3.75 17.77 -9.46
C VAL A 140 3.77 18.84 -10.53
#